data_AF-A0A024FE30-F1
#
_entry.id   AF-A0A024FE30-F1
#
_cell.length_a   1.000
_cell.length_b   1.000
_cell.length_c   1.000
_cell.angle_alpha   90.00
_cell.angle_beta   90.00
_cell.angle_gamma   90.00
#
_symmetry.space_group_name_H-M   'P 1'
#
loop_
_entity.id
_entity.type
_entity.pdbx_description
1 polymer ?
#
loop_
_entity_poly.entity_id
_entity_poly.type
_entity_poly.pdbx_seq_one_letter_code
_entity_poly.pdbx_strand_id
1 'polypeptide(L)'
;MAQTDKDNITSPATDLLIYQTDNTPGFYFYNGTIWVAIGTGGKNTLDEAYDEGGSGIGRTINATDGTLTIAGEDGLLVTGTFSTGDDVLISGAGTRMFFNPKKAAFRAGQIDNNEWDDGNIGDYSVAM
;
A
#
# COMPACT_ATOMS: atom_id res chain seq x y z
N MET A 1 7.32 -26.93 -21.86
CA MET A 1 8.19 -28.06 -21.44
C MET A 1 7.69 -28.59 -20.11
N ALA A 2 7.91 -29.86 -19.79
CA ALA A 2 7.53 -30.40 -18.49
C ALA A 2 8.48 -29.89 -17.38
N GLN A 3 8.08 -29.95 -16.11
CA GLN A 3 8.95 -29.58 -14.99
C GLN A 3 10.23 -30.43 -15.01
N THR A 4 10.14 -31.72 -15.31
CA THR A 4 11.32 -32.59 -15.41
C THR A 4 12.28 -32.11 -16.49
N ASP A 5 11.77 -31.60 -17.61
CA ASP A 5 12.62 -31.03 -18.67
C ASP A 5 13.31 -29.75 -18.17
N LYS A 6 12.62 -28.94 -17.36
CA LYS A 6 13.16 -27.70 -16.77
C LYS A 6 14.27 -28.02 -15.78
N ASP A 7 14.04 -29.01 -14.91
CA ASP A 7 14.98 -29.42 -13.87
C ASP A 7 16.24 -30.09 -14.47
N ASN A 8 16.15 -30.61 -15.70
CA ASN A 8 17.29 -31.12 -16.47
C ASN A 8 18.19 -30.03 -17.09
N ILE A 9 17.83 -28.75 -17.00
CA ILE A 9 18.70 -27.66 -17.43
C ILE A 9 19.77 -27.45 -16.34
N THR A 10 20.91 -28.14 -16.47
CA THR A 10 21.97 -28.19 -15.43
C THR A 10 22.80 -26.92 -15.27
N SER A 11 22.71 -25.99 -16.21
CA SER A 11 23.33 -24.65 -16.13
C SER A 11 22.49 -23.65 -16.92
N PRO A 12 21.33 -23.23 -16.37
CA PRO A 12 20.49 -22.25 -17.04
C PRO A 12 21.22 -20.90 -17.07
N ALA A 13 21.15 -20.20 -18.21
CA ALA A 13 21.59 -18.81 -18.26
C ALA A 13 20.68 -17.96 -17.35
N THR A 14 21.25 -16.98 -16.65
CA THR A 14 20.44 -15.95 -15.98
C THR A 14 19.50 -15.30 -16.98
N ASP A 15 18.27 -15.07 -16.57
CA ASP A 15 17.16 -14.55 -17.37
C ASP A 15 16.66 -15.47 -18.50
N LEU A 16 17.09 -16.74 -18.51
CA LEU A 16 16.50 -17.73 -19.41
C LEU A 16 15.00 -17.86 -19.12
N LEU A 17 14.18 -17.52 -20.11
CA LEU A 17 12.73 -17.65 -20.08
C LEU A 17 12.28 -18.98 -20.67
N ILE A 18 11.40 -19.68 -19.95
CA ILE A 18 10.74 -20.89 -20.41
C ILE A 18 9.24 -20.83 -20.17
N TYR A 19 8.49 -21.74 -20.79
CA TYR A 19 7.11 -22.02 -20.45
C TYR A 19 6.97 -23.45 -19.94
N GLN A 20 6.55 -23.61 -18.68
CA GLN A 20 6.25 -24.92 -18.07
C GLN A 20 4.79 -25.29 -18.34
N THR A 21 4.52 -26.54 -18.72
CA THR A 21 3.17 -27.01 -19.12
C THR A 21 2.45 -27.83 -18.05
N ASP A 22 3.13 -28.22 -16.98
CA ASP A 22 2.66 -29.07 -15.88
C ASP A 22 3.10 -28.51 -14.52
N ASN A 23 2.72 -29.16 -13.42
CA ASN A 23 3.08 -28.84 -12.01
C ASN A 23 3.26 -27.34 -11.71
N THR A 24 2.17 -26.58 -11.86
CA THR A 24 2.11 -25.11 -11.99
C THR A 24 2.54 -24.62 -13.37
N PRO A 25 1.66 -24.73 -14.39
CA PRO A 25 1.94 -24.20 -15.71
C PRO A 25 2.13 -22.67 -15.70
N GLY A 26 3.04 -22.16 -16.52
CA GLY A 26 3.29 -20.73 -16.61
C GLY A 26 4.65 -20.38 -17.21
N PHE A 27 4.90 -19.07 -17.32
CA PHE A 27 6.23 -18.57 -17.66
C PHE A 27 7.14 -18.63 -16.44
N TYR A 28 8.39 -19.04 -16.63
CA TYR A 28 9.42 -19.02 -15.58
C TYR A 28 10.70 -18.40 -16.13
N PHE A 29 11.39 -17.60 -15.33
CA PHE A 29 12.77 -17.19 -15.62
C PHE A 29 13.73 -17.76 -14.58
N TYR A 30 14.97 -18.02 -14.99
CA TYR A 30 16.04 -18.37 -14.07
C TYR A 30 16.70 -17.11 -13.52
N ASN A 31 16.56 -16.83 -12.21
CA ASN A 31 17.12 -15.62 -11.60
C ASN A 31 18.62 -15.72 -11.25
N GLY A 32 19.30 -16.76 -11.74
CA GLY A 32 20.69 -17.10 -11.39
C GLY A 32 20.83 -18.06 -10.20
N THR A 33 19.74 -18.43 -9.53
CA THR A 33 19.76 -19.42 -8.43
C THR A 33 18.60 -20.40 -8.52
N ILE A 34 17.39 -19.90 -8.73
CA ILE A 34 16.16 -20.69 -8.81
C ILE A 34 15.32 -20.28 -10.03
N TRP A 35 14.45 -21.19 -10.46
CA TRP A 35 13.39 -20.87 -11.41
C TRP A 35 12.27 -20.10 -10.69
N VAL A 36 11.99 -18.87 -11.13
CA VAL A 36 10.95 -18.00 -10.58
C VAL A 36 9.80 -17.91 -11.59
N ALA A 37 8.58 -18.19 -11.15
CA ALA A 37 7.40 -18.02 -12.00
C ALA A 37 7.14 -16.53 -12.29
N ILE A 38 6.93 -16.19 -13.55
CA ILE A 38 6.45 -14.87 -13.98
C ILE A 38 4.93 -14.91 -14.03
N GLY A 39 4.28 -14.03 -13.28
CA GLY A 39 2.83 -13.86 -13.35
C GLY A 39 2.02 -14.55 -12.25
N THR A 40 2.65 -15.01 -11.17
CA THR A 40 1.93 -15.41 -9.94
C THR A 40 2.32 -14.54 -8.76
N GLY A 41 2.68 -13.27 -9.01
CA GLY A 41 2.81 -12.29 -7.95
C GLY A 41 1.45 -12.17 -7.27
N GLY A 42 1.27 -12.88 -6.16
CA GLY A 42 0.23 -12.59 -5.19
C GLY A 42 0.55 -11.20 -4.67
N LYS A 43 0.09 -10.19 -5.38
CA LYS A 43 0.11 -8.79 -4.99
C LYS A 43 -1.31 -8.32 -5.13
N ASN A 44 -2.14 -8.73 -4.19
CA ASN A 44 -3.57 -8.42 -4.20
C ASN A 44 -4.07 -7.95 -2.83
N THR A 45 -3.20 -7.88 -1.82
CA THR A 45 -3.57 -7.22 -0.57
C THR A 45 -3.24 -5.74 -0.64
N LEU A 46 -4.06 -4.92 0.01
CA LEU A 46 -3.73 -3.51 0.21
C LEU A 46 -2.43 -3.34 1.01
N ASP A 47 -2.09 -4.31 1.86
CA ASP A 47 -0.87 -4.32 2.67
C ASP A 47 0.39 -4.44 1.79
N GLU A 48 0.39 -5.36 0.82
CA GLU A 48 1.48 -5.49 -0.15
C GLU A 48 1.65 -4.24 -1.02
N ALA A 49 0.54 -3.58 -1.39
CA ALA A 49 0.58 -2.31 -2.11
C ALA A 49 1.09 -1.17 -1.22
N TYR A 50 0.69 -1.15 0.05
CA TYR A 50 1.12 -0.18 1.06
C TYR A 50 2.62 -0.28 1.33
N ASP A 51 3.18 -1.50 1.37
CA ASP A 51 4.60 -1.77 1.63
C ASP A 51 5.47 -1.95 0.36
N GLU A 52 4.94 -1.64 -0.83
CA GLU A 52 5.70 -1.81 -2.08
C GLU A 52 6.95 -0.92 -2.10
N GLY A 53 8.13 -1.56 -2.13
CA GLY A 53 9.43 -0.87 -2.08
C GLY A 53 9.93 -0.55 -0.67
N GLY A 54 9.15 -0.82 0.38
CA GLY A 54 9.50 -0.58 1.79
C GLY A 54 8.27 -0.19 2.62
N SER A 55 8.40 -0.29 3.95
CA SER A 55 7.24 -0.14 4.85
C SER A 55 6.52 1.21 4.68
N GLY A 56 5.25 1.13 4.27
CA GLY A 56 4.36 2.24 3.99
C GLY A 56 4.84 3.22 2.93
N ILE A 57 5.71 2.83 2.00
CA ILE A 57 6.08 3.69 0.86
C ILE A 57 4.86 3.92 -0.05
N GLY A 58 3.96 2.95 -0.17
CA GLY A 58 2.70 3.04 -0.91
C GLY A 58 1.56 3.77 -0.20
N ARG A 59 1.81 4.44 0.95
CA ARG A 59 0.74 5.07 1.75
C ARG A 59 0.02 6.26 1.10
N THR A 60 0.57 6.80 0.00
CA THR A 60 0.03 7.99 -0.67
C THR A 60 -0.71 7.58 -1.95
N ILE A 61 -1.98 7.97 -2.06
CA ILE A 61 -2.79 7.79 -3.27
C ILE A 61 -2.83 9.12 -4.04
N ASN A 62 -2.29 9.14 -5.26
CA ASN A 62 -2.37 10.28 -6.17
C ASN A 62 -3.61 10.15 -7.06
N ALA A 63 -4.72 10.79 -6.67
CA ALA A 63 -5.98 10.74 -7.41
C ALA A 63 -6.00 11.73 -8.60
N THR A 64 -5.25 11.44 -9.66
CA THR A 64 -5.08 12.32 -10.84
C THR A 64 -6.21 12.27 -11.85
N ASP A 65 -6.98 11.18 -11.86
CA ASP A 65 -7.98 10.88 -12.91
C ASP A 65 -9.40 10.68 -12.33
N GLY A 66 -9.71 11.36 -11.22
CA GLY A 66 -11.02 11.31 -10.57
C GLY A 66 -10.93 11.26 -9.05
N THR A 67 -12.08 11.08 -8.38
CA THR A 67 -12.15 10.97 -6.92
C THR A 67 -11.84 9.56 -6.44
N LEU A 68 -11.19 9.44 -5.28
CA LEU A 68 -11.21 8.19 -4.53
C LEU A 68 -12.67 7.86 -4.15
N THR A 69 -13.17 6.73 -4.66
CA THR A 69 -14.56 6.31 -4.47
C THR A 69 -14.61 5.03 -3.65
N ILE A 70 -15.34 5.04 -2.53
CA ILE A 70 -15.67 3.86 -1.73
C ILE A 70 -17.13 3.52 -2.05
N ALA A 71 -17.39 2.36 -2.65
CA ALA A 71 -18.71 1.94 -3.11
C ALA A 71 -19.06 0.55 -2.55
N GLY A 72 -20.36 0.27 -2.39
CA GLY A 72 -20.87 -0.98 -1.81
C GLY A 72 -21.79 -0.73 -0.63
N GLU A 73 -21.91 -1.72 0.24
CA GLU A 73 -22.77 -1.68 1.44
C GLU A 73 -22.06 -1.08 2.67
N ASP A 74 -20.72 -1.02 2.63
CA ASP A 74 -19.86 -0.56 3.72
C ASP A 74 -19.12 0.75 3.39
N GLY A 75 -18.36 1.28 4.36
CA GLY A 75 -17.66 2.57 4.25
C GLY A 75 -16.23 2.58 4.81
N LEU A 76 -15.78 3.75 5.25
CA LEU A 76 -14.44 3.95 5.83
C LEU A 76 -14.47 3.69 7.35
N LEU A 77 -13.74 2.66 7.80
CA LEU A 77 -13.44 2.45 9.22
C LEU A 77 -11.98 2.81 9.49
N VAL A 78 -11.75 3.81 10.36
CA VAL A 78 -10.42 4.16 10.84
C VAL A 78 -10.32 3.79 12.32
N THR A 79 -9.38 2.92 12.66
CA THR A 79 -9.12 2.50 14.03
C THR A 79 -7.72 2.94 14.47
N GLY A 80 -7.55 3.01 15.79
CA GLY A 80 -6.29 3.26 16.45
C GLY A 80 -6.52 3.35 17.95
N THR A 81 -5.45 3.35 18.72
CA THR A 81 -5.54 3.49 20.18
C THR A 81 -5.19 4.92 20.58
N PHE A 82 -6.05 5.54 21.38
CA PHE A 82 -5.79 6.87 21.93
C PHE A 82 -4.41 6.94 22.60
N SER A 83 -3.70 8.05 22.39
CA SER A 83 -2.32 8.28 22.82
C SER A 83 -1.26 7.38 22.18
N THR A 84 -1.59 6.60 21.14
CA THR A 84 -0.62 5.76 20.40
C THR A 84 -0.61 6.10 18.91
N GLY A 85 0.53 5.85 18.26
CA GLY A 85 0.74 6.15 16.85
C GLY A 85 1.42 7.50 16.63
N ASP A 86 1.39 7.95 15.37
CA ASP A 86 2.10 9.14 14.93
C ASP A 86 1.29 10.42 15.15
N ASP A 87 2.03 11.52 15.29
CA ASP A 87 1.49 12.88 15.29
C ASP A 87 0.92 13.26 13.92
N VAL A 88 0.22 14.38 13.86
CA VAL A 88 -0.33 14.88 12.59
C VAL A 88 0.82 15.25 11.64
N LEU A 89 0.86 14.57 10.49
CA LEU A 89 1.97 14.67 9.53
C LEU A 89 1.99 16.00 8.74
N ILE A 90 0.84 16.65 8.58
CA ILE A 90 0.68 17.82 7.70
C ILE A 90 0.51 19.09 8.55
N SER A 91 1.28 20.14 8.26
CA SER A 91 1.20 21.46 8.91
C SER A 91 0.80 22.58 7.94
N GLY A 92 0.49 23.75 8.49
CA GLY A 92 0.21 24.99 7.76
C GLY A 92 -1.15 25.02 7.06
N ALA A 93 -1.39 26.09 6.28
CA ALA A 93 -2.68 26.42 5.69
C ALA A 93 -3.13 25.44 4.58
N GLY A 94 -4.43 25.38 4.29
CA GLY A 94 -4.99 24.58 3.19
C GLY A 94 -6.19 23.71 3.57
N THR A 95 -6.82 23.13 2.54
CA THR A 95 -8.02 22.28 2.64
C THR A 95 -7.64 20.83 2.88
N ARG A 96 -8.21 20.20 3.92
CA ARG A 96 -7.96 18.79 4.23
C ARG A 96 -9.09 18.16 5.02
N MET A 97 -9.11 16.83 5.03
CA MET A 97 -9.90 16.03 5.96
C MET A 97 -9.00 14.95 6.55
N PHE A 98 -9.03 14.76 7.87
CA PHE A 98 -8.38 13.62 8.51
C PHE A 98 -8.98 13.30 9.88
N PHE A 99 -8.85 12.03 10.28
CA PHE A 99 -9.00 11.58 11.65
C PHE A 99 -7.62 11.16 12.17
N ASN A 100 -7.16 11.72 13.28
CA ASN A 100 -5.94 11.28 13.96
C ASN A 100 -6.33 10.44 15.20
N PRO A 101 -6.16 9.11 15.18
CA PRO A 101 -6.57 8.25 16.29
C PRO A 101 -5.78 8.49 17.58
N LYS A 102 -4.50 8.89 17.48
CA LYS A 102 -3.67 9.25 18.65
C LYS A 102 -4.34 10.32 19.50
N LYS A 103 -4.90 11.35 18.87
CA LYS A 103 -5.61 12.46 19.56
C LYS A 103 -7.13 12.29 19.59
N ALA A 104 -7.68 11.22 18.99
CA ALA A 104 -9.12 11.07 18.75
C ALA A 104 -9.76 12.33 18.11
N ALA A 105 -9.05 12.95 17.17
CA ALA A 105 -9.39 14.25 16.60
C ALA A 105 -9.84 14.14 15.14
N PHE A 106 -11.02 14.68 14.80
CA PHE A 106 -11.53 14.75 13.42
C PHE A 106 -11.45 16.18 12.88
N ARG A 107 -10.99 16.33 11.64
CA ARG A 107 -10.85 17.59 10.91
C ARG A 107 -11.41 17.45 9.51
N ALA A 108 -12.19 18.42 9.06
CA ALA A 108 -12.61 18.54 7.67
C ALA A 108 -12.76 20.02 7.32
N GLY A 109 -12.34 20.47 6.14
CA GLY A 109 -12.50 21.88 5.74
C GLY A 109 -11.17 22.58 5.45
N GLN A 110 -11.16 23.90 5.53
CA GLN A 110 -10.00 24.75 5.20
C GLN A 110 -9.51 25.49 6.45
N ILE A 111 -8.19 25.67 6.53
CA ILE A 111 -7.53 26.50 7.55
C ILE A 111 -6.56 27.49 6.90
N ASP A 112 -6.47 28.69 7.47
CA ASP A 112 -5.65 29.79 6.93
C ASP A 112 -4.22 29.84 7.49
N ASN A 113 -3.96 29.21 8.64
CA ASN A 113 -2.65 29.17 9.27
C ASN A 113 -2.32 27.76 9.79
N ASN A 114 -2.07 27.62 11.09
CA ASN A 114 -1.59 26.42 11.75
C ASN A 114 -2.61 25.83 12.72
N GLU A 115 -3.89 26.14 12.55
CA GLU A 115 -4.96 25.74 13.47
C GLU A 115 -5.03 24.21 13.66
N TRP A 116 -4.65 23.45 12.63
CA TRP A 116 -4.58 21.98 12.67
C TRP A 116 -3.16 21.41 12.64
N ASP A 117 -2.16 22.21 13.03
CA ASP A 117 -0.84 21.67 13.37
C ASP A 117 -0.94 20.85 14.67
N ASP A 118 -0.08 19.85 14.83
CA ASP A 118 -0.19 18.86 15.91
C ASP A 118 -0.39 19.47 17.30
N GLY A 119 0.41 20.49 17.65
CA GLY A 119 0.35 21.16 18.95
C GLY A 119 -0.92 22.00 19.19
N ASN A 120 -1.66 22.34 18.13
CA ASN A 120 -2.87 23.16 18.20
C ASN A 120 -4.16 22.32 18.17
N ILE A 121 -4.03 21.00 17.97
CA ILE A 121 -5.13 20.04 18.00
C ILE A 121 -5.30 19.52 19.43
N GLY A 122 -6.44 19.84 20.04
CA GLY A 122 -6.84 19.24 21.31
C GLY A 122 -7.27 17.78 21.17
N ASP A 123 -7.11 17.01 22.24
CA ASP A 123 -7.62 15.64 22.31
C ASP A 123 -9.15 15.61 22.23
N TYR A 124 -9.72 14.54 21.65
CA TYR A 124 -11.17 14.32 21.52
C TYR A 124 -11.93 15.48 20.88
N SER A 125 -11.33 16.12 19.87
CA SER A 125 -11.86 17.34 19.27
C SER A 125 -12.37 17.14 17.84
N VAL A 126 -13.35 17.96 17.45
CA VAL A 126 -13.88 18.01 16.08
C VAL A 126 -13.82 19.44 15.57
N ALA A 127 -13.43 19.63 14.31
CA ALA A 127 -13.54 20.90 13.59
C ALA A 127 -13.98 20.65 12.14
N MET A 128 -14.85 21.52 11.63
CA MET A 128 -15.46 21.51 10.29
C MET A 128 -15.48 22.90 9.69
#